data_AF-A0A382UBU5-F1
#
_entry.id   AF-A0A382UBU5-F1
#
_cell.length_a   1.000
_cell.length_b   1.000
_cell.length_c   1.000
_cell.angle_alpha   90.00
_cell.angle_beta   90.00
_cell.angle_gamma   90.00
#
_symmetry.space_group_name_H-M   'P 1'
#
loop_
_entity.id
_entity.type
_entity.pdbx_description
1 polymer ?
#
loop_
_entity_poly.entity_id
_entity_poly.type
_entity_poly.pdbx_seq_one_letter_code
_entity_poly.pdbx_strand_id
1 'polypeptide(L)'
;MNRRSFLGSSGLGIGSTALNGMLARDAACKDSGLSGLPDLPVKAKRVIFLCMAGGPSHLETFDYKPKLDELHGKPMPESFTKGQPIAQLQGQQLKVQGHMTKFKKHGKSGQLISDFLPWTAK
;
A
#
# COMPACT_ATOMS: atom_id res chain seq x y z
N MET A 1 -8.31 -60.60 4.06
CA MET A 1 -7.78 -59.28 4.50
C MET A 1 -7.33 -59.40 5.96
N ASN A 2 -6.05 -59.16 6.23
CA ASN A 2 -5.48 -59.34 7.58
C ASN A 2 -5.62 -58.03 8.38
N ARG A 3 -6.06 -58.09 9.65
CA ARG A 3 -6.30 -56.92 10.54
C ARG A 3 -5.08 -56.00 10.62
N ARG A 4 -3.87 -56.58 10.55
CA ARG A 4 -2.60 -55.84 10.54
C ARG A 4 -2.42 -54.97 9.30
N SER A 5 -2.83 -55.45 8.12
CA SER A 5 -2.76 -54.70 6.88
C SER A 5 -3.83 -53.61 6.82
N PHE A 6 -5.04 -53.89 7.32
CA PHE A 6 -6.10 -52.88 7.41
C PHE A 6 -5.70 -51.72 8.35
N LEU A 7 -5.23 -52.02 9.56
CA LEU A 7 -4.80 -50.98 10.52
C LEU A 7 -3.55 -50.22 10.04
N GLY A 8 -2.62 -50.90 9.36
CA GLY A 8 -1.44 -50.27 8.76
C GLY A 8 -1.80 -49.28 7.64
N SER A 9 -2.70 -49.67 6.74
CA SER A 9 -3.11 -48.82 5.62
C SER A 9 -4.04 -47.68 6.03
N SER A 10 -4.96 -47.91 6.98
CA SER A 10 -5.88 -46.87 7.48
C SER A 10 -5.16 -45.79 8.30
N GLY A 11 -4.14 -46.15 9.07
CA GLY A 11 -3.35 -45.18 9.84
C GLY A 11 -2.60 -44.17 8.96
N LEU A 12 -2.05 -44.62 7.84
CA LEU A 12 -1.36 -43.76 6.86
C LEU A 12 -2.33 -42.82 6.13
N GLY A 13 -3.55 -43.27 5.82
CA GLY A 13 -4.58 -42.43 5.19
C GLY A 13 -5.07 -41.30 6.10
N ILE A 14 -5.30 -41.59 7.38
CA ILE A 14 -5.74 -40.58 8.35
C ILE A 14 -4.59 -39.60 8.67
N GLY A 15 -3.37 -40.10 8.82
CA GLY A 15 -2.20 -39.24 9.04
C GLY A 15 -1.94 -38.26 7.89
N SER A 16 -2.09 -38.70 6.64
CA SER A 16 -1.88 -37.84 5.47
C SER A 16 -2.96 -36.76 5.31
N THR A 17 -4.21 -37.06 5.68
CA THR A 17 -5.29 -36.04 5.68
C THR A 17 -5.11 -35.02 6.79
N ALA A 18 -4.70 -35.44 7.98
CA ALA A 18 -4.35 -34.54 9.07
C ALA A 18 -3.17 -33.63 8.72
N LEU A 19 -2.11 -34.18 8.12
CA LEU A 19 -0.94 -33.42 7.67
C LEU A 19 -1.30 -32.41 6.57
N ASN A 20 -2.13 -32.80 5.60
CA ASN A 20 -2.64 -31.87 4.57
C ASN A 20 -3.47 -30.74 5.19
N GLY A 21 -4.28 -31.03 6.20
CA GLY A 21 -5.04 -30.01 6.94
C GLY A 21 -4.14 -29.01 7.68
N MET A 22 -3.03 -29.48 8.25
CA MET A 22 -2.03 -28.60 8.88
C MET A 22 -1.29 -27.74 7.85
N LEU A 23 -0.81 -28.34 6.76
CA LEU A 23 -0.12 -27.63 5.68
C LEU A 23 -1.02 -26.59 4.99
N ALA A 24 -2.30 -26.89 4.79
CA ALA A 24 -3.26 -25.96 4.22
C ALA A 24 -3.53 -24.75 5.15
N ARG A 25 -3.55 -24.96 6.47
CA ARG A 25 -3.69 -23.88 7.45
C ARG A 25 -2.45 -22.98 7.49
N ASP A 26 -1.26 -23.57 7.47
CA ASP A 26 0.00 -22.79 7.42
C ASP A 26 0.12 -21.99 6.12
N ALA A 27 -0.33 -22.53 4.99
CA ALA A 27 -0.37 -21.82 3.73
C ALA A 27 -1.37 -20.64 3.75
N ALA A 28 -2.54 -20.81 4.37
CA ALA A 28 -3.56 -19.75 4.49
C ALA A 28 -3.15 -18.60 5.43
N CYS A 29 -2.30 -18.86 6.43
CA CYS A 29 -1.78 -17.84 7.34
C CYS A 29 -0.74 -16.90 6.70
N LYS A 30 -0.29 -17.17 5.47
CA LYS A 30 0.73 -16.37 4.78
C LYS A 30 0.18 -15.10 4.14
N ASP A 31 -1.15 -14.98 3.99
CA ASP A 31 -1.82 -13.83 3.36
C ASP A 31 -2.39 -12.83 4.38
N SER A 32 -1.69 -12.58 5.49
CA SER A 32 -2.09 -11.52 6.43
C SER A 32 -1.76 -10.09 5.96
N GLY A 33 -1.15 -9.97 4.78
CA GLY A 33 -0.85 -8.70 4.13
C GLY A 33 -2.03 -8.13 3.33
N LEU A 34 -2.03 -6.80 3.15
CA LEU A 34 -2.97 -6.14 2.24
C LEU A 34 -2.78 -6.71 0.82
N SER A 35 -3.86 -7.16 0.18
CA SER A 35 -3.80 -7.72 -1.17
C SER A 35 -3.10 -6.74 -2.13
N GLY A 36 -2.02 -7.20 -2.77
CA GLY A 36 -1.20 -6.39 -3.68
C GLY A 36 0.03 -5.73 -3.05
N LEU A 37 0.24 -5.82 -1.74
CA LEU A 37 1.50 -5.46 -1.10
C LEU A 37 2.33 -6.72 -0.82
N PRO A 38 3.65 -6.71 -1.10
CA PRO A 38 4.50 -7.81 -0.71
C PRO A 38 4.44 -7.98 0.81
N ASP A 39 4.23 -9.21 1.27
CA ASP A 39 4.32 -9.56 2.69
C ASP A 39 5.80 -9.50 3.10
N LEU A 40 6.27 -8.27 3.31
CA LEU A 40 7.63 -8.01 3.75
C LEU A 40 7.65 -8.26 5.26
N PRO A 41 8.54 -9.12 5.78
CA PRO A 41 8.66 -9.39 7.22
C PRO A 41 9.31 -8.21 7.99
N VAL A 42 9.06 -6.98 7.54
CA VAL A 42 9.64 -5.74 8.07
C VAL A 42 8.61 -5.03 8.93
N LYS A 43 8.90 -4.97 10.23
CA LYS A 43 8.19 -4.10 11.16
C LYS A 43 8.82 -2.72 11.13
N ALA A 44 8.02 -1.67 10.94
CA ALA A 44 8.49 -0.29 11.05
C ALA A 44 9.00 -0.04 12.47
N LYS A 45 10.31 0.22 12.62
CA LYS A 45 10.92 0.45 13.95
C LYS A 45 10.78 1.89 14.43
N ARG A 46 10.67 2.84 13.49
CA ARG A 46 10.61 4.28 13.74
C ARG A 46 9.74 4.95 12.70
N VAL A 47 8.95 5.93 13.13
CA VAL A 47 8.14 6.79 12.26
C VAL A 47 8.52 8.23 12.54
N ILE A 48 8.86 8.97 11.50
CA ILE A 48 9.14 10.41 11.58
C ILE A 48 7.95 11.13 10.96
N PHE A 49 7.24 11.93 11.76
CA PHE A 49 6.11 12.73 11.31
C PHE A 49 6.46 14.21 11.44
N LEU A 50 6.42 14.94 10.33
CA LEU A 50 6.81 16.35 10.26
C LEU A 50 5.56 17.20 9.97
N CYS A 51 5.18 18.07 10.88
CA CYS A 51 4.15 19.08 10.67
C CYS A 51 4.83 20.42 10.40
N MET A 52 4.87 20.82 9.13
CA MET A 52 5.63 21.99 8.68
C MET A 52 4.69 23.00 8.04
N ALA A 53 4.51 24.15 8.66
CA ALA A 53 3.82 25.28 8.03
C ALA A 53 4.68 25.84 6.89
N GLY A 54 4.15 25.85 5.67
CA GLY A 54 4.87 26.32 4.48
C GLY A 54 5.91 25.35 3.92
N GLY A 55 6.04 24.15 4.48
CA GLY A 55 6.90 23.10 3.93
C GLY A 55 6.27 22.40 2.72
N PRO A 56 7.07 21.65 1.93
CA PRO A 56 6.53 20.85 0.85
C PRO A 56 5.65 19.73 1.40
N SER A 57 4.48 19.52 0.79
CA SER A 57 3.59 18.42 1.16
C SER A 57 4.16 17.07 0.72
N HIS A 58 3.59 15.96 1.18
CA HIS A 58 3.99 14.64 0.69
C HIS A 58 3.86 14.51 -0.84
N LEU A 59 2.85 15.16 -1.43
CA LEU A 59 2.63 15.20 -2.88
C LEU A 59 3.71 15.99 -3.63
N GLU A 60 4.48 16.84 -2.95
CA GLU A 60 5.57 17.63 -3.54
C GLU A 60 6.96 17.05 -3.22
N THR A 61 7.03 15.84 -2.64
CA THR A 61 8.30 15.21 -2.21
C THR A 61 8.59 13.92 -2.98
N PHE A 62 7.99 12.81 -2.57
CA PHE A 62 8.31 11.46 -3.08
C PHE A 62 7.11 10.74 -3.72
N ASP A 63 5.93 11.37 -3.73
CA ASP A 63 4.66 10.73 -4.05
C ASP A 63 4.01 11.37 -5.27
N TYR A 64 4.56 11.05 -6.44
CA TYR A 64 4.02 11.49 -7.72
C TYR A 64 2.71 10.76 -8.05
N LYS A 65 1.64 11.52 -8.23
CA LYS A 65 0.32 11.01 -8.64
C LYS A 65 -0.10 11.56 -10.00
N PRO A 66 0.13 10.84 -11.11
CA PRO A 66 -0.21 11.33 -12.46
C PRO A 66 -1.65 11.86 -12.59
N LYS A 67 -2.58 11.27 -11.84
CA LYS A 67 -3.98 11.66 -11.83
C LYS A 67 -4.22 13.09 -11.35
N LEU A 68 -3.37 13.63 -10.47
CA LEU A 68 -3.46 15.02 -10.02
C LEU A 68 -3.20 16.00 -11.17
N ASP A 69 -2.25 15.69 -12.05
CA ASP A 69 -1.95 16.53 -13.21
C ASP A 69 -3.08 16.45 -14.25
N GLU A 70 -3.63 15.26 -14.49
CA GLU A 70 -4.78 15.08 -15.39
C GLU A 70 -6.03 15.84 -14.92
N LEU A 71 -6.21 15.95 -13.60
CA LEU A 71 -7.35 16.62 -12.99
C LEU A 71 -7.05 18.08 -12.65
N HIS A 72 -5.85 18.58 -12.91
CA HIS A 72 -5.47 19.93 -12.51
C HIS A 72 -6.46 20.99 -13.04
N GLY A 73 -6.95 21.83 -12.13
CA GLY A 73 -7.92 22.89 -12.42
C GLY A 73 -9.38 22.41 -12.61
N LYS A 74 -9.62 21.10 -12.69
CA LYS A 74 -10.98 20.52 -12.74
C LYS A 74 -11.63 20.54 -11.36
N PRO A 75 -12.97 20.53 -11.28
CA PRO A 75 -13.67 20.43 -10.00
C PRO A 75 -13.26 19.15 -9.26
N MET A 76 -13.15 19.26 -7.94
CA MET A 76 -12.87 18.11 -7.06
C MET A 76 -14.00 17.08 -7.20
N PRO A 77 -13.70 15.79 -7.40
CA PRO A 77 -14.74 14.77 -7.51
C PRO A 77 -15.60 14.67 -6.25
N GLU A 78 -16.90 14.48 -6.42
CA GLU A 78 -17.85 14.42 -5.29
C GLU A 78 -17.54 13.30 -4.30
N SER A 79 -16.91 12.22 -4.76
CA SER A 79 -16.46 11.11 -3.90
C SER A 79 -15.51 11.55 -2.78
N PHE A 80 -14.78 12.66 -2.97
CA PHE A 80 -13.85 13.20 -1.97
C PHE A 80 -14.45 14.33 -1.12
N THR A 81 -15.57 14.93 -1.55
CA THR A 81 -16.16 16.10 -0.88
C THR A 81 -17.45 15.76 -0.13
N LYS A 82 -18.20 14.77 -0.58
CA LYS A 82 -19.50 14.41 -0.01
C LYS A 82 -19.36 13.87 1.42
N GLY A 83 -19.97 14.56 2.38
CA GLY A 83 -19.98 14.17 3.80
C GLY A 83 -18.66 14.39 4.53
N GLN A 84 -17.64 14.99 3.89
CA GLN A 84 -16.38 15.30 4.54
C GLN A 84 -16.44 16.67 5.23
N PRO A 85 -15.89 16.81 6.44
CA PRO A 85 -15.84 18.09 7.16
C PRO A 85 -14.79 19.01 6.53
N ILE A 86 -15.11 19.63 5.40
CA ILE A 86 -14.25 20.62 4.75
C ILE A 86 -14.55 22.01 5.33
N ALA A 87 -14.16 22.22 6.59
CA ALA A 87 -14.29 23.51 7.24
C ALA A 87 -13.63 24.62 6.40
N GLN A 88 -14.20 25.83 6.40
CA GLN A 88 -13.70 27.03 5.70
C GLN A 88 -13.81 27.04 4.17
N LEU A 89 -14.07 25.92 3.51
CA LEU A 89 -14.23 25.84 2.04
C LEU A 89 -15.64 25.38 1.59
N GLN A 90 -16.57 25.23 2.53
CA GLN A 90 -17.97 24.91 2.23
C GLN A 90 -18.59 25.98 1.31
N GLY A 91 -19.20 25.54 0.22
CA GLY A 91 -19.83 26.42 -0.78
C GLY A 91 -18.89 27.06 -1.78
N GLN A 92 -17.57 26.84 -1.68
CA GLN A 92 -16.60 27.31 -2.67
C GLN A 92 -16.36 26.28 -3.77
N GLN A 93 -15.99 26.76 -4.96
CA GLN A 93 -15.58 25.88 -6.05
C GLN A 93 -14.21 25.27 -5.75
N LEU A 94 -14.20 24.03 -5.28
CA LEU A 94 -12.98 23.26 -5.05
C LEU A 94 -12.42 22.76 -6.37
N LYS A 95 -11.16 23.11 -6.67
CA LYS A 95 -10.43 22.62 -7.84
C LYS A 95 -9.29 21.72 -7.40
N VAL A 96 -9.00 20.70 -8.20
CA VAL A 96 -7.83 19.84 -7.96
C VAL A 96 -6.57 20.62 -8.30
N GLN A 97 -5.64 20.63 -7.35
CA GLN A 97 -4.29 21.15 -7.56
C GLN A 97 -3.39 20.00 -8.04
N GLY A 98 -2.80 20.16 -9.22
CA GLY A 98 -1.76 19.28 -9.75
C GLY A 98 -0.44 19.55 -9.03
N HIS A 99 0.60 18.81 -9.37
CA HIS A 99 1.91 19.02 -8.74
C HIS A 99 2.43 20.43 -9.04
N MET A 100 2.95 21.10 -8.02
CA MET A 100 3.58 22.42 -8.15
C MET A 100 5.05 22.32 -8.57
N THR A 101 5.61 21.11 -8.47
CA THR A 101 6.99 20.77 -8.82
C THR A 101 7.07 19.82 -10.01
N LYS A 102 8.29 19.59 -10.50
CA LYS A 102 8.59 18.57 -11.50
C LYS A 102 9.16 17.33 -10.81
N PHE A 103 8.80 16.17 -11.34
CA PHE A 103 9.31 14.88 -10.87
C PHE A 103 10.23 14.25 -11.92
N LYS A 104 11.31 13.64 -11.45
CA LYS A 104 12.22 12.85 -12.27
C LYS A 104 12.52 11.52 -11.58
N LYS A 105 12.87 10.50 -12.38
CA LYS A 105 13.30 9.20 -11.85
C LYS A 105 14.77 9.30 -11.43
N HIS A 106 15.07 8.87 -10.21
CA HIS A 106 16.41 8.92 -9.63
C HIS A 106 16.84 7.56 -9.07
N GLY A 107 18.17 7.35 -9.02
CA GLY A 107 18.79 6.15 -8.48
C GLY A 107 18.49 4.87 -9.26
N LYS A 108 18.97 3.74 -8.74
CA LYS A 108 18.76 2.41 -9.34
C LYS A 108 17.33 1.89 -9.19
N SER A 109 16.61 2.35 -8.16
CA SER A 109 15.20 1.99 -7.95
C SER A 109 14.25 2.74 -8.89
N GLY A 110 14.70 3.83 -9.53
CA GLY A 110 13.86 4.65 -10.38
C GLY A 110 12.77 5.43 -9.62
N GLN A 111 12.98 5.69 -8.32
CA GLN A 111 12.05 6.46 -7.49
C GLN A 111 11.81 7.83 -8.12
N LEU A 112 10.55 8.25 -8.17
CA LEU A 112 10.19 9.60 -8.59
C LEU A 112 10.42 10.56 -7.42
N ILE A 113 11.28 11.55 -7.63
CA ILE A 113 11.62 12.57 -6.63
C ILE A 113 11.40 13.95 -7.24
N SER A 114 10.83 14.84 -6.45
CA SER A 114 10.58 16.24 -6.78
C SER A 114 11.88 17.05 -6.87
N ASP A 115 11.92 18.00 -7.79
CA ASP A 115 13.02 18.98 -7.93
C ASP A 115 13.16 19.90 -6.68
N PHE A 116 12.21 19.88 -5.72
CA PHE A 116 12.35 20.56 -4.42
C PHE A 116 13.38 19.89 -3.49
N LEU A 117 13.80 18.66 -3.79
CA LEU A 117 14.78 17.91 -3.01
C LEU A 117 16.07 17.66 -3.83
N PRO A 118 16.75 18.71 -4.32
CA PRO A 118 17.83 18.58 -5.31
C PRO A 118 19.07 17.83 -4.77
N TRP A 119 19.26 17.81 -3.46
CA TRP A 119 20.37 17.13 -2.79
C TRP A 119 20.03 15.69 -2.39
N THR A 120 18.74 15.34 -2.35
CA THR A 120 18.26 13.99 -2.03
C THR A 120 18.21 13.10 -3.28
N ALA A 121 18.11 13.72 -4.46
CA ALA A 121 17.94 13.05 -5.74
C ALA A 121 19.27 12.69 -6.46
N LYS A 122 20.41 12.75 -5.76
CA LYS A 122 21.73 12.43 -6.30
C LYS A 122 22.04 10.94 -6.30
#